data_AF-A0A9P7LH91-F1
#
_entry.id   AF-A0A9P7LH91-F1
#
_cell.length_a   1.000
_cell.length_b   1.000
_cell.length_c   1.000
_cell.angle_alpha   90.00
_cell.angle_beta   90.00
_cell.angle_gamma   90.00
#
_symmetry.space_group_name_H-M   'P 1'
#
loop_
_entity.id
_entity.type
_entity.pdbx_description
1 polymer ?
#
loop_
_entity_poly.entity_id
_entity_poly.type
_entity_poly.pdbx_seq_one_letter_code
_entity_poly.pdbx_strand_id
1 'polypeptide(L)'
;MGSLTTQETKDVLALLHSNATGFNLTAAADAGSRDNKIISIELIMPNKTDVLPLLSDSTSTPERYALAAIMFRASESAYVQEFKVGPLPITNASYVMPYTFTNTQGDGKIPVVNPDAEDYANFNLEIMKGAEDVTKRLWNLTIEDRLQMPLAFAAPLTITEDKVIMWQGFNAPVTSIYDTISLLPLGLYMRSDITGRDPSKWKVTGWVYNNVFYKDLDAFRKVIAAPDFKPLGANLD
;
A
#
# COMPACT_ATOMS: atom_id res chain seq x y z
N MET A 1 -4.35 6.10 30.55
CA MET A 1 -4.01 6.71 29.26
C MET A 1 -5.10 6.32 28.28
N GLY A 2 -5.98 7.25 27.90
CA GLY A 2 -7.14 7.00 27.04
C GLY A 2 -6.85 7.27 25.56
N SER A 3 -7.75 6.85 24.67
CA SER A 3 -7.74 7.25 23.25
C SER A 3 -8.25 8.69 23.08
N LEU A 4 -8.31 9.16 21.84
CA LEU A 4 -9.17 10.30 21.50
C LEU A 4 -10.63 9.92 21.78
N THR A 5 -11.40 10.88 22.26
CA THR A 5 -12.87 10.79 22.27
C THR A 5 -13.41 10.99 20.86
N THR A 6 -14.65 10.53 20.62
CA THR A 6 -15.33 10.75 19.32
C THR A 6 -15.39 12.23 18.95
N GLN A 7 -15.59 13.13 19.93
CA GLN A 7 -15.64 14.57 19.66
C GLN A 7 -14.27 15.13 19.32
N GLU A 8 -13.21 14.77 20.08
CA GLU A 8 -11.84 15.18 19.75
C GLU A 8 -11.45 14.73 18.34
N THR A 9 -11.76 13.49 17.94
CA THR A 9 -11.49 12.99 16.58
C THR A 9 -12.24 13.80 15.52
N LYS A 10 -13.52 14.13 15.73
CA LYS A 10 -14.32 14.94 14.80
C LYS A 10 -13.75 16.35 14.65
N ASP A 11 -13.35 16.97 15.75
CA ASP A 11 -12.82 18.34 15.73
C ASP A 11 -11.45 18.40 15.05
N VAL A 12 -10.59 17.40 15.28
CA VAL A 12 -9.31 17.26 14.58
C VAL A 12 -9.54 17.04 13.08
N LEU A 13 -10.46 16.15 12.69
CA LEU A 13 -10.83 15.96 11.29
C LEU A 13 -11.29 17.27 10.64
N ALA A 14 -12.18 18.01 11.30
CA ALA A 14 -12.70 19.28 10.79
C ALA A 14 -11.58 20.33 10.61
N LEU A 15 -10.66 20.43 11.56
CA LEU A 15 -9.49 21.32 11.44
C LEU A 15 -8.59 20.91 10.27
N LEU A 16 -8.29 19.62 10.13
CA LEU A 16 -7.42 19.12 9.07
C LEU A 16 -8.00 19.33 7.67
N HIS A 17 -9.30 19.13 7.51
CA HIS A 17 -10.03 19.37 6.25
C HIS A 17 -10.28 20.86 5.97
N SER A 18 -10.01 21.76 6.93
CA SER A 18 -10.18 23.19 6.71
C SER A 18 -9.17 23.74 5.70
N ASN A 19 -9.56 24.77 4.97
CA ASN A 19 -8.68 25.45 4.01
C ASN A 19 -7.41 26.05 4.68
N ALA A 20 -7.44 26.27 5.99
CA ALA A 20 -6.33 26.87 6.73
C ALA A 20 -5.07 25.99 6.75
N THR A 21 -5.21 24.67 6.64
CA THR A 21 -4.05 23.76 6.59
C THR A 21 -3.38 23.72 5.22
N GLY A 22 -4.11 24.08 4.16
CA GLY A 22 -3.64 23.97 2.77
C GLY A 22 -3.44 22.53 2.29
N PHE A 23 -3.90 21.52 3.05
CA PHE A 23 -3.65 20.12 2.72
C PHE A 23 -4.48 19.60 1.53
N ASN A 24 -5.59 20.28 1.19
CA ASN A 24 -6.49 19.90 0.10
C ASN A 24 -6.89 18.42 0.18
N LEU A 25 -7.53 18.05 1.30
CA LEU A 25 -7.86 16.67 1.63
C LEU A 25 -9.20 16.24 1.03
N THR A 26 -9.21 15.06 0.42
CA THR A 26 -10.42 14.34 0.04
C THR A 26 -10.81 13.37 1.15
N ALA A 27 -12.11 13.18 1.37
CA ALA A 27 -12.59 12.19 2.34
C ALA A 27 -12.05 10.80 1.97
N ALA A 28 -11.60 10.01 2.95
CA ALA A 28 -10.89 8.76 2.69
C ALA A 28 -11.71 7.73 1.87
N ALA A 29 -13.05 7.77 1.98
CA ALA A 29 -13.97 6.92 1.22
C ALA A 29 -14.09 7.32 -0.27
N ASP A 30 -13.83 8.59 -0.58
CA ASP A 30 -13.94 9.15 -1.92
C ASP A 30 -12.57 9.40 -2.58
N ALA A 31 -11.49 9.31 -1.79
CA ALA A 31 -10.13 9.61 -2.21
C ALA A 31 -9.59 8.53 -3.16
N GLY A 32 -9.35 8.91 -4.40
CA GLY A 32 -8.72 8.09 -5.42
C GLY A 32 -7.19 8.10 -5.33
N SER A 33 -6.55 7.69 -6.41
CA SER A 33 -5.10 7.49 -6.42
C SER A 33 -4.31 8.81 -6.42
N ARG A 34 -4.95 9.93 -6.73
CA ARG A 34 -4.32 11.26 -6.85
C ARG A 34 -4.77 12.25 -5.79
N ASP A 35 -5.49 11.78 -4.77
CA ASP A 35 -5.97 12.62 -3.68
C ASP A 35 -5.05 12.59 -2.47
N ASN A 36 -5.01 13.69 -1.74
CA ASN A 36 -4.45 13.70 -0.40
C ASN A 36 -5.52 13.20 0.58
N LYS A 37 -5.16 12.31 1.49
CA LYS A 37 -6.11 11.74 2.46
C LYS A 37 -5.46 11.49 3.81
N ILE A 38 -6.28 11.55 4.85
CA ILE A 38 -5.90 11.15 6.20
C ILE A 38 -5.91 9.61 6.26
N ILE A 39 -4.81 9.02 6.72
CA ILE A 39 -4.67 7.57 6.94
C ILE A 39 -5.14 7.21 8.34
N SER A 40 -4.70 7.97 9.33
CA SER A 40 -5.03 7.74 10.73
C SER A 40 -5.01 9.04 11.53
N ILE A 41 -5.79 9.05 12.61
CA ILE A 41 -5.74 10.06 13.66
C ILE A 41 -5.77 9.32 14.99
N GLU A 42 -4.79 9.59 15.84
CA GLU A 42 -4.66 8.97 17.15
C GLU A 42 -4.18 9.98 18.20
N LEU A 43 -4.21 9.61 19.48
CA LEU A 43 -3.72 10.48 20.55
C LEU A 43 -2.19 10.37 20.65
N ILE A 44 -1.49 11.50 20.68
CA ILE A 44 -0.08 11.54 21.06
C ILE A 44 0.03 11.24 22.55
N MET A 45 0.75 10.17 22.88
CA MET A 45 1.16 9.88 24.25
C MET A 45 2.10 10.98 24.75
N PRO A 46 1.79 11.66 25.86
CA PRO A 46 2.68 12.70 26.39
C PRO A 46 4.04 12.11 26.78
N ASN A 47 5.09 12.93 26.74
CA ASN A 47 6.41 12.48 27.14
C ASN A 47 6.41 12.02 28.59
N LYS A 48 7.26 11.03 28.91
CA LYS A 48 7.37 10.48 30.26
C LYS A 48 7.62 11.58 31.31
N THR A 49 8.45 12.57 30.99
CA THR A 49 8.75 13.72 31.87
C THR A 49 7.52 14.53 32.24
N ASP A 50 6.55 14.64 31.34
CA ASP A 50 5.35 15.47 31.51
C ASP A 50 4.28 14.69 32.29
N VAL A 51 4.30 13.37 32.20
CA VAL A 51 3.36 12.47 32.91
C VAL A 51 3.81 12.20 34.35
N LEU A 52 5.12 12.11 34.62
CA LEU A 52 5.61 11.77 35.95
C LEU A 52 5.05 12.67 37.07
N PRO A 53 4.95 14.00 36.92
CA PRO A 53 4.32 14.87 37.92
C PRO A 53 2.86 14.51 38.20
N LEU A 54 2.08 14.17 37.17
CA LEU A 54 0.67 13.78 37.32
C LEU A 54 0.53 12.53 38.20
N LEU A 55 1.49 11.61 38.13
CA LEU A 55 1.50 10.37 38.91
C LEU A 55 2.02 10.55 40.34
N SER A 56 2.63 11.68 40.66
CA SER A 56 3.33 11.94 41.93
C SER A 56 2.71 13.06 42.77
N ASP A 57 1.37 13.17 42.79
CA ASP A 57 0.57 14.15 43.56
C ASP A 57 0.48 15.59 43.02
N SER A 58 0.71 15.83 41.72
CA SER A 58 0.46 17.15 41.10
C SER A 58 -0.88 17.24 40.35
N THR A 59 -1.46 18.45 40.32
CA THR A 59 -2.72 18.78 39.62
C THR A 59 -2.55 19.09 38.13
N SER A 60 -1.31 19.10 37.61
CA SER A 60 -1.06 19.41 36.20
C SER A 60 -1.37 18.22 35.31
N THR A 61 -2.40 18.35 34.46
CA THR A 61 -2.68 17.38 33.40
C THR A 61 -1.91 17.78 32.14
N PRO A 62 -1.12 16.89 31.54
CA PRO A 62 -0.41 17.20 30.29
C PRO A 62 -1.39 17.63 29.20
N GLU A 63 -0.97 18.61 28.41
CA GLU A 63 -1.71 18.98 27.20
C GLU A 63 -1.87 17.76 26.29
N ARG A 64 -3.06 17.60 25.73
CA ARG A 64 -3.40 16.52 24.81
C ARG A 64 -3.24 17.01 23.38
N TYR A 65 -2.67 16.16 22.54
CA TYR A 65 -2.50 16.42 21.11
C TYR A 65 -2.86 15.17 20.32
N ALA A 66 -3.38 15.34 19.11
CA ALA A 66 -3.55 14.25 18.16
C ALA A 66 -2.34 14.14 17.23
N LEU A 67 -2.03 12.92 16.81
CA LEU A 67 -1.14 12.60 15.70
C LEU A 67 -2.01 12.30 14.49
N ALA A 68 -1.80 13.02 13.40
CA ALA A 68 -2.48 12.78 12.14
C ALA A 68 -1.47 12.32 11.09
N ALA A 69 -1.61 11.10 10.58
CA ALA A 69 -0.84 10.62 9.44
C ALA A 69 -1.60 10.94 8.16
N ILE A 70 -0.99 11.71 7.27
CA ILE A 70 -1.60 12.16 6.02
C ILE A 70 -0.80 11.59 4.84
N MET A 71 -1.49 10.94 3.91
CA MET A 71 -0.94 10.52 2.63
C MET A 71 -1.11 11.66 1.62
N PHE A 72 -0.01 12.22 1.14
CA PHE A 72 0.01 13.18 0.04
C PHE A 72 0.27 12.45 -1.27
N ARG A 73 -0.73 12.44 -2.16
CA ARG A 73 -0.66 11.75 -3.46
C ARG A 73 -1.05 12.63 -4.63
N ALA A 74 -1.36 13.91 -4.41
CA ALA A 74 -1.65 14.85 -5.48
C ALA A 74 -0.41 15.21 -6.32
N SER A 75 0.80 14.89 -5.82
CA SER A 75 2.06 15.11 -6.55
C SER A 75 2.64 13.81 -7.11
N GLU A 76 3.61 13.92 -8.03
CA GLU A 76 4.31 12.75 -8.58
C GLU A 76 5.09 11.97 -7.51
N SER A 77 5.65 12.66 -6.51
CA SER A 77 6.32 12.02 -5.38
C SER A 77 5.36 11.87 -4.22
N ALA A 78 4.66 10.74 -4.16
CA ALA A 78 3.75 10.46 -3.06
C ALA A 78 4.50 10.17 -1.75
N TYR A 79 3.98 10.66 -0.63
CA TYR A 79 4.57 10.43 0.69
C TYR A 79 3.52 10.42 1.79
N VAL A 80 3.85 9.82 2.92
CA VAL A 80 3.13 9.99 4.19
C VAL A 80 3.92 10.96 5.05
N GLN A 81 3.22 11.86 5.74
CA GLN A 81 3.81 12.70 6.77
C GLN A 81 2.89 12.79 7.98
N GLU A 82 3.49 12.80 9.15
CA GLU A 82 2.79 12.91 10.43
C GLU A 82 2.73 14.38 10.88
N PHE A 83 1.60 14.75 11.48
CA PHE A 83 1.36 16.08 12.02
C PHE A 83 0.87 16.00 13.46
N LYS A 84 1.41 16.88 14.30
CA LYS A 84 0.91 17.15 15.64
C LYS A 84 -0.23 18.17 15.52
N VAL A 85 -1.39 17.83 16.08
CA VAL A 85 -2.61 18.64 16.03
C VAL A 85 -3.12 18.90 17.43
N GLY A 86 -3.28 20.16 17.80
CA GLY A 86 -3.81 20.54 19.10
C GLY A 86 -3.24 21.88 19.59
N PRO A 87 -3.39 22.22 20.89
CA PRO A 87 -3.91 21.36 21.97
C PRO A 87 -5.37 20.96 21.77
N LEU A 88 -5.78 19.88 22.44
CA LEU A 88 -7.16 19.40 22.53
C LEU A 88 -7.84 19.91 23.83
N PRO A 89 -9.15 20.21 23.84
CA PRO A 89 -10.06 20.26 22.68
C PRO A 89 -9.65 21.36 21.69
N ILE A 90 -10.05 21.22 20.43
CA ILE A 90 -9.67 22.18 19.38
C ILE A 90 -10.29 23.55 19.67
N THR A 91 -9.45 24.58 19.67
CA THR A 91 -9.81 25.99 19.85
C THR A 91 -9.01 26.86 18.88
N ASN A 92 -9.18 28.18 18.95
CA ASN A 92 -8.38 29.13 18.17
C ASN A 92 -6.88 29.13 18.52
N ALA A 93 -6.50 28.56 19.67
CA ALA A 93 -5.10 28.38 20.05
C ALA A 93 -4.48 27.09 19.48
N SER A 94 -5.31 26.20 18.90
CA SER A 94 -4.85 24.95 18.33
C SER A 94 -4.16 25.19 16.98
N TYR A 95 -3.10 24.42 16.74
CA TYR A 95 -2.28 24.49 15.55
C TYR A 95 -2.05 23.10 14.97
N VAL A 96 -1.57 23.08 13.73
CA VAL A 96 -1.12 21.89 13.01
C VAL A 96 0.34 22.13 12.63
N MET A 97 1.22 21.21 12.99
CA MET A 97 2.63 21.29 12.61
C MET A 97 3.20 19.91 12.27
N PRO A 98 4.19 19.80 11.36
CA PRO A 98 4.88 18.55 11.12
C PRO A 98 5.41 17.94 12.41
N TYR A 99 5.20 16.64 12.60
CA TYR A 99 5.71 15.89 13.73
C TYR A 99 6.83 14.97 13.27
N THR A 100 8.06 15.33 13.60
CA THR A 100 9.26 14.61 13.20
C THR A 100 9.99 13.93 14.36
N PHE A 101 9.50 14.13 15.60
CA PHE A 101 10.20 13.68 16.81
C PHE A 101 10.42 12.16 16.86
N THR A 102 9.46 11.38 16.36
CA THR A 102 9.51 9.91 16.31
C THR A 102 10.17 9.37 15.04
N ASN A 103 10.51 10.22 14.07
CA ASN A 103 11.06 9.83 12.79
C ASN A 103 12.54 10.21 12.71
N THR A 104 13.40 9.25 12.38
CA THR A 104 14.83 9.49 12.20
C THR A 104 15.17 10.14 10.86
N GLN A 105 14.22 10.19 9.92
CA GLN A 105 14.34 10.98 8.70
C GLN A 105 14.09 12.47 8.99
N GLY A 106 15.01 13.33 8.56
CA GLY A 106 15.06 14.74 8.99
C GLY A 106 13.81 15.57 8.68
N ASP A 107 13.12 15.30 7.58
CA ASP A 107 11.89 16.03 7.18
C ASP A 107 10.59 15.32 7.60
N GLY A 108 10.70 14.12 8.18
CA GLY A 108 9.57 13.28 8.60
C GLY A 108 8.70 12.74 7.46
N LYS A 109 9.12 12.85 6.19
CA LYS A 109 8.37 12.35 5.05
C LYS A 109 8.78 10.91 4.73
N ILE A 110 7.80 10.02 4.63
CA ILE A 110 8.00 8.61 4.31
C ILE A 110 7.50 8.40 2.88
N PRO A 111 8.38 8.12 1.89
CA PRO A 111 7.96 7.90 0.51
C PRO A 111 6.96 6.74 0.39
N VAL A 112 5.91 6.94 -0.40
CA VAL A 112 4.96 5.89 -0.79
C VAL A 112 5.31 5.45 -2.20
N VAL A 113 5.93 4.27 -2.29
CA VAL A 113 6.63 3.85 -3.52
C VAL A 113 5.69 3.22 -4.55
N ASN A 114 4.61 2.58 -4.11
CA ASN A 114 3.50 2.17 -4.98
C ASN A 114 2.20 2.75 -4.44
N PRO A 115 1.92 4.04 -4.70
CA PRO A 115 0.65 4.62 -4.29
C PRO A 115 -0.50 4.03 -5.13
N ASP A 116 -0.25 3.67 -6.39
CA ASP A 116 -1.28 3.41 -7.42
C ASP A 116 -1.68 1.93 -7.51
N ALA A 117 -2.02 1.33 -6.36
CA ALA A 117 -2.35 -0.08 -6.25
C ALA A 117 -3.52 -0.53 -7.15
N GLU A 118 -4.54 0.30 -7.33
CA GLU A 118 -5.68 0.00 -8.21
C GLU A 118 -5.27 -0.01 -9.69
N ASP A 119 -4.52 0.99 -10.13
CA ASP A 119 -3.95 1.02 -11.48
C ASP A 119 -3.05 -0.19 -11.72
N TYR A 120 -2.30 -0.62 -10.70
CA TYR A 120 -1.47 -1.82 -10.79
C TYR A 120 -2.29 -3.11 -10.86
N ALA A 121 -3.42 -3.20 -10.15
CA ALA A 121 -4.35 -4.32 -10.31
C ALA A 121 -4.90 -4.40 -11.74
N ASN A 122 -5.26 -3.25 -12.34
CA ASN A 122 -5.72 -3.17 -13.73
C ASN A 122 -4.61 -3.58 -14.72
N PHE A 123 -3.37 -3.11 -14.50
CA PHE A 123 -2.21 -3.54 -15.27
C PHE A 123 -2.02 -5.07 -15.20
N ASN A 124 -2.09 -5.67 -14.01
CA ASN A 124 -1.95 -7.12 -13.85
C ASN A 124 -3.08 -7.87 -14.57
N LEU A 125 -4.32 -7.38 -14.49
CA LEU A 125 -5.47 -7.99 -15.17
C LEU A 125 -5.27 -8.05 -16.69
N GLU A 126 -4.78 -6.97 -17.30
CA GLU A 126 -4.48 -6.95 -18.74
C GLU A 126 -3.36 -7.92 -19.12
N ILE A 127 -2.32 -8.05 -18.28
CA ILE A 127 -1.27 -9.06 -18.49
C ILE A 127 -1.82 -10.48 -18.36
N MET A 128 -2.68 -10.74 -17.37
CA MET A 128 -3.32 -12.04 -17.20
C MET A 128 -4.17 -12.42 -18.42
N LYS A 129 -4.96 -11.49 -18.98
CA LYS A 129 -5.73 -11.70 -20.22
C LYS A 129 -4.80 -12.04 -21.38
N GLY A 130 -3.72 -11.27 -21.50
CA GLY A 130 -2.68 -11.49 -22.50
C GLY A 130 -1.89 -12.79 -22.35
N ALA A 131 -2.04 -13.52 -21.22
CA ALA A 131 -1.32 -14.74 -20.90
C ALA A 131 -2.22 -15.98 -20.74
N GLU A 132 -3.50 -15.91 -21.13
CA GLU A 132 -4.44 -17.02 -20.94
C GLU A 132 -4.00 -18.34 -21.58
N ASP A 133 -3.35 -18.29 -22.74
CA ASP A 133 -2.80 -19.49 -23.39
C ASP A 133 -1.77 -20.20 -22.51
N VAL A 134 -0.96 -19.42 -21.79
CA VAL A 134 0.04 -19.90 -20.85
C VAL A 134 -0.64 -20.46 -19.60
N THR A 135 -1.57 -19.74 -18.99
CA THR A 135 -2.24 -20.21 -17.76
C THR A 135 -3.10 -21.46 -18.01
N LYS A 136 -3.77 -21.53 -19.18
CA LYS A 136 -4.47 -22.75 -19.65
C LYS A 136 -3.50 -23.90 -19.83
N ARG A 137 -2.34 -23.67 -20.45
CA ARG A 137 -1.34 -24.72 -20.68
C ARG A 137 -0.74 -25.25 -19.38
N LEU A 138 -0.52 -24.39 -18.39
CA LEU A 138 0.11 -24.78 -17.12
C LEU A 138 -0.88 -25.46 -16.16
N TRP A 139 -2.10 -24.93 -16.02
CA TRP A 139 -3.02 -25.36 -14.96
C TRP A 139 -4.47 -25.56 -15.42
N ASN A 140 -4.77 -25.34 -16.70
CA ASN A 140 -6.13 -25.32 -17.23
C ASN A 140 -7.03 -24.29 -16.51
N LEU A 141 -6.46 -23.13 -16.16
CA LEU A 141 -7.14 -22.03 -15.46
C LEU A 141 -7.02 -20.71 -16.22
N THR A 142 -8.01 -19.85 -16.03
CA THR A 142 -8.16 -18.53 -16.65
C THR A 142 -8.67 -17.49 -15.65
N ILE A 143 -8.81 -16.24 -16.10
CA ILE A 143 -9.48 -15.21 -15.32
C ILE A 143 -10.94 -15.56 -15.07
N GLU A 144 -11.63 -16.23 -16.01
CA GLU A 144 -13.03 -16.65 -15.82
C GLU A 144 -13.17 -17.65 -14.66
N ASP A 145 -12.14 -18.46 -14.44
CA ASP A 145 -12.04 -19.37 -13.29
C ASP A 145 -11.70 -18.65 -11.98
N ARG A 146 -11.55 -17.32 -12.00
CA ARG A 146 -11.11 -16.47 -10.87
C ARG A 146 -9.66 -16.72 -10.45
N LEU A 147 -8.78 -17.03 -11.41
CA LEU A 147 -7.33 -17.03 -11.20
C LEU A 147 -6.89 -15.67 -10.63
N GLN A 148 -5.91 -15.68 -9.72
CA GLN A 148 -5.56 -14.47 -8.95
C GLN A 148 -4.08 -14.10 -9.07
N MET A 149 -3.80 -12.80 -8.99
CA MET A 149 -2.48 -12.22 -8.73
C MET A 149 -2.60 -11.24 -7.55
N PRO A 150 -2.66 -11.75 -6.31
CA PRO A 150 -2.97 -10.93 -5.14
C PRO A 150 -1.87 -9.92 -4.85
N LEU A 151 -2.25 -8.63 -4.73
CA LEU A 151 -1.31 -7.55 -4.39
C LEU A 151 -0.66 -7.74 -3.02
N ALA A 152 -1.34 -8.41 -2.08
CA ALA A 152 -0.85 -8.67 -0.74
C ALA A 152 0.42 -9.53 -0.70
N PHE A 153 0.70 -10.30 -1.75
CA PHE A 153 1.91 -11.14 -1.88
C PHE A 153 2.94 -10.54 -2.82
N ALA A 154 2.77 -9.28 -3.23
CA ALA A 154 3.74 -8.63 -4.06
C ALA A 154 4.98 -8.23 -3.25
N ALA A 155 6.06 -8.99 -3.41
CA ALA A 155 7.30 -8.78 -2.70
C ALA A 155 8.48 -9.49 -3.40
N PRO A 156 9.72 -9.01 -3.21
CA PRO A 156 10.08 -7.69 -2.68
C PRO A 156 9.88 -6.58 -3.74
N LEU A 157 9.57 -5.36 -3.27
CA LEU A 157 9.80 -4.16 -4.08
C LEU A 157 11.30 -3.88 -4.11
N THR A 158 11.90 -3.84 -5.30
CA THR A 158 13.28 -3.39 -5.47
C THR A 158 13.24 -1.93 -5.90
N ILE A 159 13.84 -1.06 -5.10
CA ILE A 159 13.78 0.39 -5.26
C ILE A 159 15.19 0.91 -5.44
N THR A 160 15.45 1.54 -6.57
CA THR A 160 16.66 2.32 -6.85
C THR A 160 16.28 3.77 -7.12
N GLU A 161 17.27 4.66 -7.29
CA GLU A 161 17.01 6.06 -7.63
C GLU A 161 16.14 6.22 -8.88
N ASP A 162 16.26 5.29 -9.83
CA ASP A 162 15.63 5.34 -11.14
C ASP A 162 14.54 4.29 -11.37
N LYS A 163 14.36 3.31 -10.46
CA LYS A 163 13.44 2.19 -10.70
C LYS A 163 12.66 1.74 -9.48
N VAL A 164 11.43 1.32 -9.77
CA VAL A 164 10.58 0.55 -8.87
C VAL A 164 10.21 -0.76 -9.56
N ILE A 165 10.82 -1.85 -9.11
CA ILE A 165 10.57 -3.20 -9.63
C ILE A 165 9.71 -3.97 -8.64
N MET A 166 8.65 -4.60 -9.15
CA MET A 166 7.71 -5.40 -8.38
C MET A 166 7.66 -6.82 -8.91
N TRP A 167 7.53 -7.77 -8.00
CA TRP A 167 7.33 -9.17 -8.31
C TRP A 167 5.96 -9.62 -7.82
N GLN A 168 5.30 -10.45 -8.62
CA GLN A 168 4.01 -11.04 -8.28
C GLN A 168 3.95 -12.50 -8.70
N GLY A 169 3.26 -13.31 -7.89
CA GLY A 169 2.94 -14.70 -8.19
C GLY A 169 1.48 -14.87 -8.60
N PHE A 170 1.23 -15.93 -9.35
CA PHE A 170 -0.12 -16.41 -9.63
C PHE A 170 -0.57 -17.35 -8.52
N ASN A 171 -1.83 -17.21 -8.10
CA ASN A 171 -2.49 -18.09 -7.13
C ASN A 171 -3.74 -18.69 -7.74
N ALA A 172 -4.07 -19.91 -7.33
CA ALA A 172 -5.29 -20.57 -7.74
C ALA A 172 -6.54 -19.85 -7.15
N PRO A 173 -7.71 -20.05 -7.77
CA PRO A 173 -8.97 -19.57 -7.21
C PRO A 173 -9.25 -20.17 -5.84
N VAL A 174 -9.72 -19.34 -4.90
CA VAL A 174 -10.37 -19.83 -3.67
C VAL A 174 -11.81 -20.21 -4.01
N THR A 175 -12.20 -21.45 -3.74
CA THR A 175 -13.52 -22.00 -4.09
C THR A 175 -14.35 -22.37 -2.87
N SER A 176 -13.71 -22.54 -1.72
CA SER A 176 -14.33 -22.85 -0.44
C SER A 176 -14.78 -21.60 0.33
N ILE A 177 -15.38 -21.83 1.49
CA ILE A 177 -15.75 -20.76 2.44
C ILE A 177 -14.56 -20.24 3.26
N TYR A 178 -13.39 -20.87 3.14
CA TYR A 178 -12.19 -20.52 3.87
C TYR A 178 -11.30 -19.60 3.03
N ASP A 179 -10.58 -18.69 3.67
CA ASP A 179 -9.60 -17.84 2.98
C ASP A 179 -8.25 -18.56 2.85
N THR A 180 -8.17 -19.47 1.88
CA THR A 180 -7.01 -20.36 1.67
C THR A 180 -5.98 -19.82 0.70
N ILE A 181 -6.12 -18.58 0.21
CA ILE A 181 -5.32 -18.03 -0.90
C ILE A 181 -3.80 -18.16 -0.70
N SER A 182 -3.32 -18.05 0.56
CA SER A 182 -1.90 -18.19 0.91
C SER A 182 -1.32 -19.60 0.71
N LEU A 183 -2.17 -20.63 0.64
CA LEU A 183 -1.80 -22.04 0.42
C LEU A 183 -1.87 -22.44 -1.05
N LEU A 184 -2.31 -21.54 -1.94
CA LEU A 184 -2.59 -21.81 -3.35
C LEU A 184 -1.60 -21.16 -4.35
N PRO A 185 -0.29 -21.01 -4.08
CA PRO A 185 0.62 -20.47 -5.08
C PRO A 185 0.83 -21.46 -6.24
N LEU A 186 0.93 -20.94 -7.47
CA LEU A 186 1.03 -21.74 -8.70
C LEU A 186 2.45 -21.77 -9.32
N GLY A 187 3.39 -21.01 -8.76
CA GLY A 187 4.81 -21.08 -9.12
C GLY A 187 5.21 -20.38 -10.42
N LEU A 188 4.31 -19.63 -11.05
CA LEU A 188 4.65 -18.64 -12.08
C LEU A 188 4.75 -17.26 -11.43
N TYR A 189 5.83 -16.55 -11.73
CA TYR A 189 6.06 -15.20 -11.23
C TYR A 189 6.33 -14.23 -12.37
N MET A 190 5.84 -13.01 -12.20
CA MET A 190 5.99 -11.90 -13.12
C MET A 190 6.83 -10.80 -12.46
N ARG A 191 7.80 -10.26 -13.19
CA ARG A 191 8.55 -9.06 -12.81
C ARG A 191 8.06 -7.87 -13.61
N SER A 192 7.65 -6.81 -12.92
CA SER A 192 7.18 -5.57 -13.53
C SER A 192 8.07 -4.40 -13.14
N ASP A 193 8.36 -3.52 -14.10
CA ASP A 193 8.89 -2.19 -13.86
C ASP A 193 7.70 -1.24 -13.79
N ILE A 194 7.43 -0.73 -12.59
CA ILE A 194 6.31 0.17 -12.27
C ILE A 194 6.82 1.57 -11.91
N THR A 195 7.96 1.96 -12.49
CA THR A 195 8.57 3.25 -12.21
C THR A 195 7.66 4.41 -12.63
N GLY A 196 7.49 5.37 -11.73
CA GLY A 196 6.59 6.50 -11.92
C GLY A 196 5.12 6.07 -11.80
N ARG A 197 4.23 7.03 -12.04
CA ARG A 197 2.79 6.88 -11.71
C ARG A 197 1.89 6.77 -12.94
N ASP A 198 2.49 6.56 -14.11
CA ASP A 198 1.79 6.48 -15.40
C ASP A 198 1.73 5.01 -15.85
N PRO A 199 0.56 4.33 -15.70
CA PRO A 199 0.44 2.91 -16.00
C PRO A 199 0.76 2.55 -17.45
N SER A 200 0.63 3.50 -18.38
CA SER A 200 0.95 3.29 -19.79
C SER A 200 2.46 3.10 -20.04
N LYS A 201 3.31 3.50 -19.08
CA LYS A 201 4.77 3.35 -19.14
C LYS A 201 5.28 2.14 -18.37
N TRP A 202 4.44 1.53 -17.54
CA TRP A 202 4.78 0.30 -16.84
C TRP A 202 4.92 -0.85 -17.82
N LYS A 203 5.75 -1.84 -17.46
CA LYS A 203 6.03 -2.97 -18.34
C LYS A 203 6.44 -4.22 -17.59
N VAL A 204 6.06 -5.37 -18.14
CA VAL A 204 6.61 -6.65 -17.72
C VAL A 204 8.04 -6.75 -18.25
N THR A 205 8.98 -7.03 -17.36
CA THR A 205 10.41 -7.14 -17.65
C THR A 205 10.95 -8.55 -17.48
N GLY A 206 10.08 -9.51 -17.16
CA GLY A 206 10.42 -10.92 -17.16
C GLY A 206 9.43 -11.80 -16.42
N TRP A 207 9.65 -13.10 -16.57
CA TRP A 207 8.86 -14.17 -16.00
C TRP A 207 9.78 -15.20 -15.36
N VAL A 208 9.34 -15.84 -14.28
CA VAL A 208 10.06 -16.96 -13.66
C VAL A 208 9.11 -18.13 -13.52
N TYR A 209 9.55 -19.29 -14.01
CA TYR A 209 8.86 -20.56 -13.83
C TYR A 209 9.89 -21.67 -13.67
N ASN A 210 9.72 -22.53 -12.66
CA ASN A 210 10.65 -23.62 -12.35
C ASN A 210 12.11 -23.16 -12.23
N ASN A 211 12.36 -22.06 -11.51
CA ASN A 211 13.68 -21.45 -11.31
C ASN A 211 14.39 -20.96 -12.60
N VAL A 212 13.68 -20.90 -13.73
CA VAL A 212 14.21 -20.37 -14.99
C VAL A 212 13.59 -19.00 -15.25
N PHE A 213 14.44 -18.03 -15.59
CA PHE A 213 14.02 -16.69 -15.97
C PHE A 213 13.83 -16.58 -17.49
N TYR A 214 12.72 -15.97 -17.89
CA TYR A 214 12.38 -15.65 -19.28
C TYR A 214 12.25 -14.13 -19.42
N LYS A 215 12.86 -13.57 -20.47
CA LYS A 215 12.87 -12.12 -20.70
C LYS A 215 11.48 -11.54 -20.95
N ASP A 216 10.63 -12.30 -21.63
CA ASP A 216 9.29 -11.91 -22.05
C ASP A 216 8.39 -13.16 -22.13
N LEU A 217 7.09 -12.91 -22.30
CA LEU A 217 6.08 -13.97 -22.31
C LEU A 217 6.24 -14.88 -23.54
N ASP A 218 6.69 -14.33 -24.68
CA ASP A 218 6.88 -15.11 -25.91
C ASP A 218 8.05 -16.10 -25.82
N ALA A 219 9.13 -15.71 -25.13
CA ALA A 219 10.21 -16.62 -24.80
C ALA A 219 9.72 -17.78 -23.92
N PHE A 220 8.83 -17.51 -22.95
CA PHE A 220 8.24 -18.54 -22.13
C PHE A 220 7.28 -19.44 -22.93
N ARG A 221 6.42 -18.85 -23.78
CA ARG A 221 5.52 -19.58 -24.70
C ARG A 221 6.25 -20.60 -25.56
N LYS A 222 7.42 -20.24 -26.10
CA LYS A 222 8.24 -21.16 -26.90
C LYS A 222 8.66 -22.40 -26.11
N VAL A 223 8.95 -22.25 -24.82
CA VAL A 223 9.35 -23.36 -23.95
C VAL A 223 8.17 -24.28 -23.63
N ILE A 224 7.00 -23.71 -23.27
CA ILE A 224 5.83 -24.53 -22.90
C ILE A 224 5.15 -25.23 -24.09
N ALA A 225 5.45 -24.78 -25.31
CA ALA A 225 5.02 -25.40 -26.56
C ALA A 225 5.86 -26.63 -26.95
N ALA A 226 7.00 -26.87 -26.30
CA ALA A 226 7.83 -28.05 -26.56
C ALA A 226 7.05 -29.34 -26.21
N PRO A 227 7.09 -30.39 -27.04
CA PRO A 227 6.31 -31.62 -26.81
C PRO A 227 6.64 -32.35 -25.51
N ASP A 228 7.86 -32.19 -25.02
CA ASP A 228 8.39 -32.78 -23.80
C ASP A 228 8.21 -31.89 -22.56
N PHE A 229 7.69 -30.67 -22.72
CA PHE A 229 7.41 -29.79 -21.61
C PHE A 229 6.32 -30.38 -20.70
N LYS A 230 6.66 -30.50 -19.41
CA LYS A 230 5.75 -30.95 -18.36
C LYS A 230 5.52 -29.81 -17.37
N PRO A 231 4.28 -29.27 -17.27
CA PRO A 231 3.94 -28.33 -16.23
C PRO A 231 4.19 -28.91 -14.84
N LEU A 232 4.68 -28.08 -13.92
CA LEU A 232 4.55 -28.32 -12.50
C LEU A 232 3.06 -28.37 -12.14
N GLY A 233 2.70 -29.24 -11.18
CA GLY A 233 1.33 -29.34 -10.69
C GLY A 233 0.81 -28.03 -10.08
N ALA A 234 -0.51 -27.93 -9.93
CA ALA A 234 -1.16 -26.80 -9.28
C ALA A 234 -1.53 -27.14 -7.83
N ASN A 235 -1.38 -26.18 -6.93
CA ASN A 235 -2.05 -26.21 -5.63
C ASN A 235 -3.46 -25.66 -5.83
N LEU A 236 -4.48 -26.50 -5.69
CA LEU A 236 -5.89 -26.14 -5.88
C LEU A 236 -6.64 -26.28 -4.55
N ASP A 237 -7.67 -25.46 -4.36
CA ASP A 237 -8.57 -25.49 -3.20
C ASP A 237 -9.56 -26.66 -3.26
#